data_AF-A0A964NXY4-F1
#
_entry.id   AF-A0A964NXY4-F1
#
_cell.length_a   1.000
_cell.length_b   1.000
_cell.length_c   1.000
_cell.angle_alpha   90.00
_cell.angle_beta   90.00
_cell.angle_gamma   90.00
#
_symmetry.space_group_name_H-M   'P 1'
#
loop_
_entity.id
_entity.type
_entity.pdbx_description
1 polymer ?
#
loop_
_entity_poly.entity_id
_entity_poly.type
_entity_poly.pdbx_seq_one_letter_code
_entity_poly.pdbx_strand_id
1 'polypeptide(L)'
;MPKEAVEAFNYHFIAGWGGYPLVGTADQIADKLANLSRLGLDGTLLNFARHEEQLTRFTKEVIPRLEAKGLRKPFKARPVA
;
A
#
# COMPACT_ATOMS: atom_id res chain seq x y z
N MET A 1 -23.05 -8.06 15.42
CA MET A 1 -22.49 -7.17 14.40
C MET A 1 -23.62 -6.74 13.46
N PRO A 2 -23.74 -5.45 13.11
CA PRO A 2 -24.65 -5.00 12.05
C PRO A 2 -24.38 -5.75 10.74
N LYS A 3 -25.41 -6.00 9.94
CA LYS A 3 -25.30 -6.80 8.71
C LYS A 3 -24.29 -6.20 7.73
N GLU A 4 -24.29 -4.88 7.62
CA GLU A 4 -23.42 -4.10 6.74
C GLU A 4 -21.94 -4.28 7.12
N ALA A 5 -21.65 -4.35 8.42
CA ALA A 5 -20.27 -4.56 8.91
C ALA A 5 -19.76 -5.97 8.58
N VAL A 6 -20.66 -6.98 8.62
CA VAL A 6 -20.32 -8.37 8.24
C VAL A 6 -20.09 -8.47 6.73
N GLU A 7 -20.89 -7.80 5.91
CA GLU A 7 -20.73 -7.78 4.46
C GLU A 7 -19.41 -7.10 4.04
N ALA A 8 -19.08 -5.96 4.63
CA ALA A 8 -17.80 -5.29 4.39
C ALA A 8 -16.61 -6.17 4.80
N PHE A 9 -16.69 -6.82 5.96
CA PHE A 9 -15.67 -7.75 6.41
C PHE A 9 -15.49 -8.92 5.44
N ASN A 10 -16.57 -9.58 5.02
CA ASN A 10 -16.52 -10.70 4.07
C ASN A 10 -15.87 -10.28 2.74
N TYR A 11 -16.22 -9.09 2.24
CA TYR A 11 -15.62 -8.55 1.02
C TYR A 11 -14.10 -8.37 1.16
N HIS A 12 -13.65 -7.74 2.25
CA HIS A 12 -12.21 -7.54 2.50
C HIS A 12 -11.47 -8.85 2.81
N PHE A 13 -12.14 -9.82 3.42
CA PHE A 13 -11.59 -11.13 3.69
C PHE A 13 -11.29 -11.88 2.39
N ILE A 14 -12.23 -11.89 1.45
CA ILE A 14 -12.04 -12.49 0.12
C ILE A 14 -10.98 -11.73 -0.70
N ALA A 15 -11.00 -10.40 -0.67
CA ALA A 15 -10.12 -9.58 -1.51
C ALA A 15 -8.66 -9.54 -1.03
N GLY A 16 -8.41 -9.74 0.27
CA GLY A 16 -7.08 -9.52 0.84
C GLY A 16 -6.94 -9.94 2.30
N TRP A 17 -7.64 -11.00 2.73
CA TRP A 17 -7.53 -11.57 4.09
C TRP A 17 -7.85 -10.58 5.22
N GLY A 18 -8.69 -9.58 4.95
CA GLY A 18 -9.08 -8.57 5.93
C GLY A 18 -8.05 -7.46 6.15
N GLY A 19 -7.03 -7.36 5.29
CA GLY A 19 -6.07 -6.27 5.31
C GLY A 19 -6.69 -4.90 4.97
N TYR A 20 -5.96 -3.83 5.30
CA TYR A 20 -6.39 -2.46 5.00
C TYR A 20 -6.36 -2.19 3.48
N PRO A 21 -7.51 -1.86 2.84
CA PRO A 21 -7.58 -1.77 1.38
C PRO A 21 -6.91 -0.50 0.82
N LEU A 22 -5.82 -0.70 0.09
CA LEU A 22 -5.12 0.36 -0.67
C LEU A 22 -5.59 0.38 -2.13
N VAL A 23 -6.83 0.81 -2.35
CA VAL A 23 -7.43 0.96 -3.68
C VAL A 23 -7.51 2.43 -4.07
N GLY A 24 -7.11 2.76 -5.31
CA GLY A 24 -7.17 4.11 -5.86
C GLY A 24 -6.05 4.42 -6.87
N THR A 25 -5.90 5.72 -7.17
CA THR A 25 -4.76 6.25 -7.93
C THR A 25 -3.46 6.16 -7.13
N ALA A 26 -2.31 6.35 -7.78
CA ALA A 26 -1.02 6.32 -7.09
C ALA A 26 -0.91 7.39 -5.98
N ASP A 27 -1.49 8.58 -6.21
CA ASP A 27 -1.56 9.66 -5.21
C ASP A 27 -2.44 9.26 -4.02
N GLN A 28 -3.63 8.71 -4.28
CA GLN A 28 -4.52 8.25 -3.21
C GLN A 28 -3.89 7.14 -2.36
N ILE A 29 -3.16 6.21 -2.98
CA ILE A 29 -2.44 5.16 -2.26
C ILE A 29 -1.31 5.75 -1.42
N ALA A 30 -0.50 6.65 -1.98
CA ALA A 30 0.58 7.31 -1.26
C ALA A 30 0.07 8.14 -0.08
N ASP A 31 -1.05 8.84 -0.24
CA ASP A 31 -1.70 9.60 0.83
C ASP A 31 -2.23 8.69 1.93
N LYS A 32 -2.87 7.56 1.60
CA LYS A 32 -3.30 6.56 2.60
C LYS A 32 -2.13 6.03 3.41
N LEU A 33 -1.02 5.67 2.76
CA LEU A 33 0.20 5.22 3.44
C LEU A 33 0.80 6.31 4.33
N ALA A 34 0.80 7.57 3.86
CA ALA A 34 1.23 8.70 4.67
C ALA A 34 0.33 8.92 5.90
N ASN A 35 -0.98 8.69 5.77
CA ASN A 35 -1.90 8.76 6.89
C ASN A 35 -1.59 7.67 7.92
N LEU A 36 -1.35 6.43 7.49
CA LEU A 36 -0.96 5.33 8.39
C LEU A 36 0.33 5.66 9.15
N SER A 37 1.34 6.23 8.48
CA SER A 37 2.57 6.68 9.14
C SER A 37 2.32 7.78 10.17
N ARG A 38 1.46 8.77 9.87
CA ARG A 38 1.08 9.81 10.84
C ARG A 38 0.30 9.27 12.05
N LEU A 39 -0.36 8.13 11.89
CA LEU A 39 -1.02 7.42 12.99
C LEU A 39 -0.04 6.61 13.86
N GLY A 40 1.25 6.60 13.53
CA GLY A 40 2.29 5.91 14.30
C GLY A 40 2.65 4.51 13.81
N LEU A 41 2.24 4.12 12.60
CA LEU A 41 2.67 2.85 12.01
C LEU A 41 4.01 3.02 11.28
N ASP A 42 5.02 2.25 11.70
CA ASP A 42 6.36 2.31 11.10
C ASP A 42 6.49 1.54 9.78
N GLY A 43 5.54 0.65 9.47
CA GLY A 43 5.63 -0.21 8.30
C GLY A 43 4.32 -0.89 7.93
N THR A 44 4.31 -1.42 6.72
CA THR A 44 3.16 -2.16 6.16
C THR A 44 3.65 -3.41 5.44
N LEU A 45 2.96 -4.52 5.65
CA LEU A 45 3.06 -5.69 4.77
C LEU A 45 2.04 -5.53 3.65
N LEU A 46 2.51 -5.50 2.40
CA LEU A 46 1.67 -5.29 1.23
C LEU A 46 1.48 -6.60 0.47
N ASN A 47 0.24 -6.89 0.10
CA ASN A 47 -0.11 -7.98 -0.80
C ASN A 47 -0.75 -7.42 -2.06
N PHE A 48 -0.46 -8.05 -3.20
CA PHE A 48 -0.92 -7.63 -4.52
C PHE A 48 -1.67 -8.77 -5.19
N ALA A 49 -2.92 -8.52 -5.60
CA ALA A 49 -3.75 -9.53 -6.25
C ALA A 49 -3.17 -9.95 -7.63
N ARG A 50 -2.59 -8.99 -8.36
CA ARG A 50 -1.82 -9.26 -9.59
C ARG A 50 -0.38 -8.87 -9.35
N HIS A 51 0.38 -9.81 -8.77
CA HIS A 51 1.67 -9.51 -8.14
C HIS A 51 2.63 -8.74 -9.05
N GLU A 52 2.99 -9.28 -10.21
CA GLU A 52 4.01 -8.67 -11.10
C GLU A 52 3.61 -7.29 -11.62
N GLU A 53 2.39 -7.18 -12.16
CA GLU A 53 1.85 -5.95 -12.73
C GLU A 53 1.73 -4.85 -11.67
N GLN A 54 1.11 -5.18 -10.54
CA GLN A 54 0.84 -4.20 -9.49
C GLN A 54 2.10 -3.83 -8.73
N LEU A 55 3.04 -4.76 -8.51
CA LEU A 55 4.33 -4.44 -7.93
C LEU A 55 5.12 -3.50 -8.85
N THR A 56 5.15 -3.77 -10.15
CA THR A 56 5.81 -2.90 -11.15
C THR A 56 5.19 -1.51 -11.16
N ARG A 57 3.86 -1.42 -11.12
CA ARG A 57 3.16 -0.14 -11.03
C ARG A 57 3.45 0.58 -9.72
N PHE A 58 3.46 -0.15 -8.60
CA PHE A 58 3.73 0.41 -7.27
C PHE A 58 5.14 1.01 -7.20
N THR A 59 6.15 0.30 -7.70
CA THR A 59 7.54 0.80 -7.71
C THR A 59 7.70 2.00 -8.64
N LYS A 60 7.03 2.02 -9.80
CA LYS A 60 7.12 3.13 -10.76
C LYS A 60 6.35 4.37 -10.35
N GLU A 61 5.16 4.20 -9.76
CA GLU A 61 4.24 5.32 -9.52
C GLU A 61 4.14 5.71 -8.04
N VAL A 62 4.11 4.75 -7.11
CA VAL A 62 3.84 5.04 -5.69
C VAL A 62 5.12 5.31 -4.91
N ILE A 63 6.18 4.53 -5.11
CA ILE A 63 7.46 4.71 -4.40
C ILE A 63 8.01 6.15 -4.56
N PRO A 64 8.08 6.75 -5.76
CA PRO A 64 8.57 8.12 -5.91
C PRO A 64 7.74 9.16 -5.15
N ARG A 65 6.42 8.93 -5.01
CA ARG A 65 5.53 9.80 -4.24
C ARG A 65 5.79 9.68 -2.74
N LEU A 66 6.07 8.48 -2.26
CA LEU A 66 6.46 8.25 -0.87
C LEU A 66 7.83 8.87 -0.57
N GLU A 67 8.77 8.83 -1.53
CA GLU A 67 10.05 9.54 -1.43
C GLU A 67 9.86 11.06 -1.35
N ALA A 68 9.02 11.64 -2.22
CA ALA A 68 8.69 13.06 -2.19
C ALA A 68 8.03 13.49 -0.85
N LYS A 69 7.31 12.59 -0.19
CA LYS A 69 6.71 12.80 1.14
C LYS A 69 7.68 12.53 2.30
N GLY A 70 8.93 12.13 2.02
CA GLY A 70 9.93 11.81 3.03
C GLY A 70 9.72 10.48 3.76
N LEU A 71 8.79 9.64 3.30
CA LEU A 71 8.47 8.33 3.91
C LEU A 71 9.37 7.20 3.42
N ARG A 72 10.07 7.42 2.29
CA ARG A 72 11.03 6.48 1.71
C ARG A 72 12.28 7.23 1.27
N LYS A 73 13.40 6.50 1.19
CA LYS A 73 14.64 7.00 0.61
C LYS A 73 14.76 6.48 -0.83
N PRO A 74 15.28 7.29 -1.78
CA PRO A 74 15.60 6.83 -3.12
C PRO A 74 16.45 5.57 -3.09
N PHE A 75 16.07 4.59 -3.90
CA PHE A 75 16.87 3.38 -4.06
C PHE A 75 18.21 3.73 -4.72
N LYS A 76 19.31 3.45 -4.03
CA LYS A 76 20.66 3.50 -4.60
C LYS A 76 21.12 2.08 -4.82
N ALA A 77 21.19 1.64 -6.08
CA ALA A 77 21.73 0.34 -6.41
C ALA A 77 23.14 0.20 -5.83
N ARG A 78 23.38 -0.87 -5.08
CA ARG A 78 24.73 -1.21 -4.66
C ARG A 78 25.46 -1.77 -5.88
N PRO A 79 26.71 -1.36 -6.16
CA PRO A 79 27.51 -1.99 -7.19
C PRO A 79 27.57 -3.49 -6.94
N VAL A 80 27.30 -4.29 -7.98
CA VAL A 80 27.60 -5.72 -7.93
C VAL A 80 29.13 -5.82 -7.98
N ALA A 81 29.72 -6.50 -6.99
CA ALA A 81 31.15 -6.75 -6.92
C ALA A 81 31.63 -7.66 -8.06
#